data_AF-A9AX92-F1
#
_entry.id   AF-A9AX92-F1
#
_cell.length_a   1.000
_cell.length_b   1.000
_cell.length_c   1.000
_cell.angle_alpha   90.00
_cell.angle_beta   90.00
_cell.angle_gamma   90.00
#
_symmetry.space_group_name_H-M   'P 1'
#
loop_
_entity.id
_entity.type
_entity.pdbx_description
1 polymer ?
#
loop_
_entity_poly.entity_id
_entity_poly.type
_entity_poly.pdbx_seq_one_letter_code
_entity_poly.pdbx_strand_id
1 'polypeptide(L)'
;MLVCRGVRGATVAVENSSEAVLAATSELLLAMVQANEIDLDDVACVFFTTSSNLNAQFPALAARQLGWNDLAMLCAHEMDVPGSLSMCIRVLILWNTSRKPSEIIHCYLGDAAKLRPERAQSTALLNLPTWQPA
;
A
#
# COMPACT_ATOMS: atom_id res chain seq x y z
N MET A 1 -13.10 -20.01 9.24
CA MET A 1 -12.58 -19.48 10.51
C MET A 1 -12.05 -18.09 10.23
N LEU A 2 -12.40 -17.10 11.06
CA LEU A 2 -11.82 -15.76 10.97
C LEU A 2 -10.39 -15.80 11.51
N VAL A 3 -9.41 -15.40 10.70
CA VAL A 3 -7.99 -15.43 11.06
C VAL A 3 -7.29 -14.19 10.52
N CYS A 4 -6.27 -13.70 11.23
CA CYS A 4 -5.47 -12.57 10.77
C CYS A 4 -4.54 -13.00 9.61
N ARG A 5 -4.59 -12.24 8.52
CA ARG A 5 -3.80 -12.46 7.29
C ARG A 5 -3.17 -11.16 6.82
N GLY A 6 -2.04 -11.27 6.13
CA GLY A 6 -1.34 -10.13 5.55
C GLY A 6 -1.74 -9.87 4.11
N VAL A 7 -2.04 -8.63 3.77
CA VAL A 7 -2.19 -8.16 2.38
C VAL A 7 -1.03 -7.21 2.07
N ARG A 8 -0.22 -7.56 1.07
CA ARG A 8 0.94 -6.78 0.65
C ARG A 8 0.61 -5.82 -0.48
N GLY A 9 1.11 -4.61 -0.33
CA GLY A 9 1.12 -3.55 -1.35
C GLY A 9 2.52 -3.01 -1.59
N ALA A 10 2.84 -2.60 -2.81
CA ALA A 10 3.98 -1.74 -3.09
C ALA A 10 3.73 -0.82 -4.28
N THR A 11 4.27 0.39 -4.21
CA THR A 11 4.27 1.38 -5.29
C THR A 11 5.56 2.20 -5.24
N VAL A 12 5.75 3.10 -6.20
CA VAL A 12 6.89 4.02 -6.28
C VAL A 12 6.36 5.45 -6.43
N ALA A 13 6.82 6.36 -5.57
CA ALA A 13 6.55 7.78 -5.73
C ALA A 13 7.38 8.35 -6.90
N VAL A 14 6.78 9.23 -7.70
CA VAL A 14 7.44 9.83 -8.87
C VAL A 14 8.59 10.76 -8.50
N GLU A 15 8.56 11.33 -7.29
CA GLU A 15 9.59 12.21 -6.73
C GLU A 15 9.48 12.26 -5.19
N ASN A 16 10.44 12.89 -4.51
CA ASN A 16 10.45 13.05 -3.05
C ASN A 16 9.70 14.32 -2.65
N SER A 17 8.39 14.37 -2.95
CA SER A 17 7.48 15.44 -2.52
C SER A 17 6.35 14.87 -1.67
N SER A 18 5.73 15.71 -0.84
CA SER A 18 4.61 15.28 0.00
C SER A 18 3.45 14.82 -0.87
N GLU A 19 3.17 15.57 -1.93
CA GLU A 19 2.12 15.31 -2.91
C GLU A 19 2.32 13.97 -3.60
N ALA A 20 3.54 13.67 -4.07
CA ALA A 20 3.84 12.40 -4.73
C ALA A 20 3.73 11.19 -3.78
N VAL A 21 4.17 11.32 -2.52
CA VAL A 21 4.03 10.27 -1.51
C VAL A 21 2.56 9.98 -1.23
N LEU A 22 1.75 11.03 -1.03
CA LEU A 22 0.33 10.90 -0.70
C LEU A 22 -0.47 10.34 -1.88
N ALA A 23 -0.22 10.83 -3.10
CA ALA A 23 -0.88 10.33 -4.31
C ALA A 23 -0.60 8.84 -4.51
N ALA A 24 0.67 8.44 -4.50
CA ALA A 24 1.06 7.04 -4.72
C ALA A 24 0.53 6.12 -3.62
N THR A 25 0.59 6.56 -2.35
CA THR A 25 0.06 5.77 -1.23
C THR A 25 -1.46 5.62 -1.33
N SER A 26 -2.19 6.68 -1.68
CA SER A 26 -3.65 6.64 -1.80
C SER A 26 -4.10 5.67 -2.90
N GLU A 27 -3.47 5.75 -4.07
CA GLU A 27 -3.72 4.80 -5.18
C GLU A 27 -3.48 3.36 -4.73
N LEU A 28 -2.37 3.11 -4.04
CA LEU A 28 -2.04 1.76 -3.55
C LEU A 28 -3.06 1.24 -2.53
N LEU A 29 -3.48 2.06 -1.56
CA LEU A 29 -4.43 1.64 -0.54
C LEU A 29 -5.80 1.32 -1.13
N LEU A 30 -6.30 2.16 -2.05
CA LEU A 30 -7.55 1.93 -2.77
C LEU A 30 -7.48 0.63 -3.59
N ALA A 31 -6.37 0.40 -4.29
CA ALA A 31 -6.12 -0.84 -5.04
C ALA A 31 -6.20 -2.08 -4.16
N MET A 32 -5.54 -2.06 -3.00
CA MET A 32 -5.49 -3.19 -2.08
C MET A 32 -6.86 -3.52 -1.50
N VAL A 33 -7.62 -2.50 -1.09
CA VAL A 33 -8.96 -2.66 -0.54
C VAL A 33 -9.93 -3.17 -1.60
N GLN A 34 -9.94 -2.54 -2.78
CA GLN A 34 -10.86 -2.92 -3.86
C GLN A 34 -10.58 -4.34 -4.38
N ALA A 35 -9.31 -4.71 -4.56
CA ALA A 35 -8.95 -6.03 -5.07
C ALA A 35 -9.33 -7.18 -4.10
N ASN A 36 -9.43 -6.89 -2.80
CA ASN A 36 -9.75 -7.89 -1.79
C ASN A 36 -11.14 -7.72 -1.17
N GLU A 37 -11.89 -6.69 -1.57
CA GLU A 37 -13.16 -6.30 -0.97
C GLU A 37 -13.06 -6.17 0.56
N ILE A 38 -12.02 -5.48 1.03
CA ILE A 38 -11.74 -5.32 2.46
C ILE A 38 -12.72 -4.32 3.07
N ASP A 39 -13.43 -4.75 4.11
CA ASP A 39 -14.06 -3.83 5.05
C ASP A 39 -13.00 -3.32 6.05
N LEU A 40 -12.98 -2.01 6.29
CA LEU A 40 -12.00 -1.40 7.19
C LEU A 40 -12.23 -1.84 8.64
N ASP A 41 -13.45 -2.19 9.03
CA ASP A 41 -13.77 -2.69 10.38
C ASP A 41 -13.08 -4.04 10.67
N ASP A 42 -12.69 -4.79 9.63
CA ASP A 42 -11.96 -6.05 9.75
C ASP A 42 -10.43 -5.86 9.79
N VAL A 43 -9.93 -4.64 9.57
CA VAL A 43 -8.49 -4.36 9.56
C VAL A 43 -7.97 -4.20 10.98
N ALA A 44 -7.02 -5.06 11.36
CA ALA A 44 -6.38 -4.99 12.67
C ALA A 44 -5.40 -3.81 12.76
N CYS A 45 -4.53 -3.66 11.76
CA CYS A 45 -3.62 -2.52 11.63
C CYS A 45 -2.95 -2.47 10.24
N VAL A 46 -2.28 -1.36 9.97
CA VAL A 46 -1.52 -1.15 8.72
C VAL A 46 -0.09 -0.71 9.00
N PHE A 47 0.87 -1.40 8.41
CA PHE A 47 2.27 -1.00 8.43
C PHE A 47 2.66 -0.40 7.09
N PHE A 48 3.38 0.71 7.14
CA PHE A 48 3.98 1.38 6.00
C PHE A 48 5.49 1.36 6.13
N THR A 49 6.19 1.09 5.05
CA THR A 49 7.64 1.28 4.97
C THR A 49 8.01 2.06 3.73
N THR A 50 8.93 3.02 3.86
CA THR A 50 9.53 3.71 2.70
C THR A 50 10.99 3.33 2.53
N SER A 51 11.53 3.41 1.31
CA SER A 51 12.99 3.48 1.15
C SER A 51 13.54 4.71 1.88
N SER A 52 14.78 4.63 2.39
CA SER A 52 15.41 5.69 3.20
C SER A 52 15.48 7.06 2.51
N ASN A 53 15.51 7.07 1.18
CA ASN A 53 15.54 8.27 0.35
C ASN A 53 14.16 8.91 0.06
N LEU A 54 13.07 8.33 0.55
CA LEU A 54 11.72 8.87 0.48
C LEU A 54 11.26 9.31 1.87
N ASN A 55 11.42 10.60 2.14
CA ASN A 55 11.30 11.19 3.49
C ASN A 55 10.49 12.50 3.52
N ALA A 56 9.87 12.89 2.41
CA ALA A 56 9.09 14.13 2.34
C ALA A 56 7.77 14.09 3.14
N GLN A 57 7.20 12.90 3.39
CA GLN A 57 5.92 12.75 4.08
C GLN A 57 5.73 11.34 4.66
N PHE A 58 4.91 11.22 5.71
CA PHE A 58 4.43 9.95 6.23
C PHE A 58 3.31 9.36 5.33
N PRO A 59 3.48 8.14 4.79
CA PRO A 59 2.44 7.49 3.99
C PRO A 59 1.11 7.34 4.71
N ALA A 60 1.11 7.14 6.04
CA ALA A 60 -0.12 6.98 6.82
C ALA A 60 -1.05 8.21 6.77
N LEU A 61 -0.55 9.40 6.42
CA LEU A 61 -1.39 10.57 6.21
C LEU A 61 -2.38 10.37 5.04
N ALA A 62 -1.97 9.66 3.98
CA ALA A 62 -2.85 9.32 2.86
C ALA A 62 -4.06 8.50 3.32
N ALA A 63 -3.84 7.50 4.18
CA ALA A 63 -4.92 6.70 4.75
C ALA A 63 -5.90 7.56 5.57
N ARG A 64 -5.38 8.54 6.33
CA ARG A 64 -6.23 9.48 7.08
C ARG A 64 -7.05 10.39 6.18
N GLN A 65 -6.48 10.86 5.07
CA GLN A 65 -7.22 11.63 4.05
C GLN A 65 -8.32 10.79 3.37
N LEU A 66 -8.13 9.47 3.28
CA LEU A 66 -9.16 8.52 2.82
C LEU A 66 -10.19 8.16 3.91
N GLY A 67 -10.10 8.75 5.11
CA GLY A 67 -11.05 8.53 6.20
C GLY A 67 -10.71 7.38 7.15
N TRP A 68 -9.51 6.78 7.07
CA TRP A 68 -9.09 5.65 7.92
C TRP A 68 -8.64 6.13 9.31
N ASN A 69 -9.52 6.87 9.99
CA ASN A 69 -9.18 7.65 11.18
C ASN A 69 -8.97 6.78 12.43
N ASP A 70 -9.70 5.68 12.55
CA ASP A 70 -9.69 4.81 13.73
C ASP A 70 -8.71 3.64 13.63
N LEU A 71 -8.06 3.47 12.47
CA LEU A 71 -7.10 2.38 12.27
C LEU A 71 -5.74 2.69 12.91
N ALA A 72 -5.20 1.68 13.60
CA ALA A 72 -3.83 1.67 14.09
C ALA A 72 -2.86 1.56 12.91
N MET A 73 -1.95 2.53 12.81
CA MET A 73 -1.00 2.63 11.70
C MET A 73 0.42 2.94 12.18
N LEU A 74 1.41 2.34 11.54
CA LEU A 74 2.83 2.58 11.85
C LEU A 74 3.63 2.78 10.57
N CYS A 75 4.48 3.81 10.55
CA CYS A 75 5.46 4.03 9.50
C CYS A 75 6.87 3.68 9.99
N ALA A 76 7.68 3.10 9.11
CA ALA A 76 9.10 2.87 9.31
C ALA A 76 9.87 3.09 8.00
N HIS A 77 11.21 3.05 8.06
CA HIS A 77 12.03 2.89 6.87
C HIS A 77 12.34 1.41 6.64
N GLU A 78 12.33 1.01 5.37
CA GLU A 78 12.80 -0.28 4.90
C GLU A 78 14.33 -0.37 4.97
N MET A 79 14.88 -1.59 4.97
CA MET A 79 16.31 -1.80 4.88
C MET A 79 16.92 -1.08 3.65
N ASP A 80 18.08 -0.46 3.84
CA ASP A 80 18.81 0.23 2.78
C ASP A 80 19.78 -0.74 2.08
N VAL A 81 19.26 -1.46 1.10
CA VAL A 81 20.05 -2.45 0.32
C VAL A 81 20.53 -1.82 -0.98
N PRO A 82 21.84 -1.86 -1.29
CA PRO A 82 22.36 -1.37 -2.57
C PRO A 82 21.66 -2.00 -3.78
N GLY A 83 21.24 -1.16 -4.73
CA GLY A 83 20.54 -1.59 -5.94
C GLY A 83 19.07 -1.96 -5.73
N SER A 84 18.54 -1.80 -4.52
CA SER A 84 17.11 -1.97 -4.25
C SER A 84 16.27 -0.85 -4.87
N LEU A 85 14.95 -1.10 -4.94
CA LEU A 85 14.02 -0.16 -5.55
C LEU A 85 13.90 1.13 -4.73
N SER A 86 14.36 2.22 -5.34
CA SER A 86 14.31 3.58 -4.83
C SER A 86 12.88 4.13 -4.78
N MET A 87 12.63 5.15 -3.95
CA MET A 87 11.35 5.86 -3.85
C MET A 87 10.14 4.97 -3.58
N CYS A 88 10.38 3.80 -2.98
CA CYS A 88 9.38 2.75 -2.88
C CYS A 88 8.62 2.86 -1.57
N ILE A 89 7.29 2.79 -1.66
CA ILE A 89 6.38 2.71 -0.53
C ILE A 89 5.82 1.30 -0.52
N ARG A 90 5.89 0.63 0.64
CA ARG A 90 5.31 -0.70 0.84
C ARG A 90 4.29 -0.64 1.96
N VAL A 91 3.25 -1.45 1.81
CA VAL A 91 2.16 -1.58 2.77
C VAL A 91 1.99 -3.04 3.15
N LEU A 92 1.74 -3.27 4.43
CA LEU A 92 1.23 -4.52 4.96
C LEU A 92 -0.03 -4.23 5.76
N ILE A 93 -1.18 -4.63 5.24
CA ILE A 93 -2.44 -4.62 5.98
C ILE A 93 -2.54 -5.96 6.71
N LEU A 94 -2.77 -5.91 8.02
CA LEU A 94 -3.19 -7.09 8.79
C LEU A 94 -4.71 -7.11 8.86
N TRP A 95 -5.31 -8.08 8.18
CA TRP A 95 -6.75 -8.18 7.94
C TRP A 95 -7.31 -9.46 8.56
N ASN A 96 -8.37 -9.35 9.36
CA ASN A 96 -9.11 -10.50 9.87
C ASN A 96 -10.08 -10.99 8.81
N THR A 97 -9.84 -12.18 8.26
CA THR A 97 -10.63 -12.67 7.12
C THR A 97 -10.83 -14.17 7.17
N SER A 98 -11.88 -14.64 6.49
CA SER A 98 -12.10 -16.06 6.21
C SER A 98 -11.37 -16.54 4.94
N ARG A 99 -10.86 -15.60 4.12
CA ARG A 99 -10.11 -15.92 2.89
C ARG A 99 -8.83 -16.70 3.21
N LYS A 100 -8.52 -17.67 2.35
CA LYS A 100 -7.27 -18.43 2.37
C LYS A 100 -6.13 -17.55 1.87
N PRO A 101 -4.88 -17.83 2.27
CA PRO A 101 -3.71 -17.09 1.76
C PRO A 101 -3.61 -17.07 0.22
N SER A 102 -4.05 -18.13 -0.46
CA SER A 102 -4.05 -18.23 -1.93
C SER A 102 -5.11 -17.37 -2.62
N GLU A 103 -6.09 -16.87 -1.88
CA GLU A 103 -7.19 -16.03 -2.38
C GLU A 103 -6.91 -14.53 -2.16
N ILE A 104 -5.84 -14.21 -1.42
CA ILE A 104 -5.47 -12.82 -1.14
C ILE A 104 -4.73 -12.25 -2.35
N ILE A 105 -5.22 -11.11 -2.81
CA ILE A 105 -4.64 -10.37 -3.91
C ILE A 105 -3.66 -9.35 -3.35
N HIS A 106 -2.39 -9.45 -3.76
CA HIS A 106 -1.36 -8.48 -3.41
C HIS A 106 -1.16 -7.51 -4.57
N CYS A 107 -0.97 -6.23 -4.27
CA CYS A 107 -0.92 -5.18 -5.29
C CYS A 107 0.50 -4.64 -5.44
N TYR A 108 1.07 -4.74 -6.63
CA TYR A 108 2.39 -4.17 -6.96
C TYR A 108 2.20 -3.26 -8.17
N LEU A 109 2.19 -1.95 -7.94
CA LEU A 109 1.86 -0.94 -8.95
C LEU A 109 3.12 -0.35 -9.58
N GLY A 110 3.00 0.09 -10.83
CA GLY A 110 4.08 0.76 -11.56
C GLY A 110 5.40 -0.03 -11.50
N ASP A 111 6.48 0.67 -11.14
CA ASP A 111 7.81 0.06 -11.04
C ASP A 111 7.95 -0.96 -9.91
N ALA A 112 7.07 -0.95 -8.89
CA ALA A 112 7.08 -1.94 -7.83
C ALA A 112 6.67 -3.34 -8.31
N ALA A 113 6.06 -3.45 -9.50
CA ALA A 113 5.82 -4.74 -10.17
C ALA A 113 7.11 -5.58 -10.32
N LYS A 114 8.27 -4.93 -10.46
CA LYS A 114 9.58 -5.60 -10.55
C LYS A 114 9.93 -6.40 -9.29
N LEU A 115 9.34 -6.10 -8.13
CA LEU A 115 9.56 -6.83 -6.87
C LEU A 115 8.95 -8.24 -6.87
N ARG A 116 7.88 -8.43 -7.65
CA ARG A 116 7.15 -9.70 -7.80
C ARG A 116 6.59 -9.82 -9.22
N PRO A 117 7.43 -10.13 -10.22
CA PRO A 117 7.00 -10.19 -11.62
C PRO A 117 5.83 -11.15 -11.85
N GLU A 118 5.74 -12.23 -11.06
CA GLU A 118 4.66 -13.22 -11.11
C GLU A 118 3.33 -12.75 -10.49
N ARG A 119 3.31 -11.57 -9.84
CA ARG A 119 2.13 -10.98 -9.18
C ARG A 119 1.88 -9.53 -9.59
N ALA A 120 2.55 -9.05 -10.63
CA ALA A 120 2.35 -7.71 -11.16
C ALA A 120 0.90 -7.55 -11.66
N GLN A 121 0.17 -6.59 -11.10
CA GLN A 121 -1.16 -6.23 -11.59
C GLN A 121 -1.09 -4.92 -12.35
N SER A 122 -1.74 -4.85 -13.52
CA SER A 122 -1.89 -3.62 -14.28
C SER A 122 -2.92 -2.72 -13.58
N THR A 123 -2.57 -1.47 -13.30
CA THR A 123 -3.47 -0.46 -12.73
C THR A 123 -4.71 -0.22 -13.61
N ALA A 124 -4.60 -0.44 -14.93
CA ALA A 124 -5.72 -0.37 -15.87
C ALA A 124 -6.81 -1.43 -15.62
N LEU A 125 -6.48 -2.54 -14.95
CA LEU A 125 -7.45 -3.61 -14.63
C LEU A 125 -8.24 -3.33 -13.35
N LEU A 126 -7.81 -2.37 -12.52
CA LEU A 126 -8.39 -2.13 -11.20
C LEU A 126 -9.45 -1.01 -11.20
N ASN A 127 -9.73 -0.33 -12.33
CA ASN A 127 -10.69 0.77 -12.43
C ASN A 127 -10.60 1.77 -11.26
N LEU A 128 -9.37 2.10 -10.85
CA LEU A 128 -9.15 2.91 -9.65
C LEU A 128 -9.52 4.38 -9.92
N PRO A 129 -10.24 5.04 -9.00
CA PRO A 129 -10.44 6.48 -9.10
C PRO A 129 -9.09 7.19 -8.96
N THR A 130 -8.85 8.19 -9.80
CA THR A 130 -7.68 9.08 -9.67
C THR A 130 -7.80 9.88 -8.38
N TRP A 131 -6.82 9.73 -7.49
CA TRP A 131 -6.71 10.57 -6.30
C TRP A 131 -6.63 12.04 -6.70
N GLN A 132 -7.45 12.88 -6.06
CA GLN A 132 -7.37 14.34 -6.16
C GLN A 132 -7.03 14.88 -4.77
N PRO A 133 -5.97 15.72 -4.63
CA PRO A 133 -5.71 16.38 -3.37
C PRO A 133 -6.88 17.31 -3.01
N ALA A 134 -7.19 17.39 -1.71
CA ALA A 134 -8.08 18.40 -1.15
C ALA A 134 -7.40 19.77 -1.09
#